data_AF-C2JVY1-F1
#
_entry.id   AF-C2JVY1-F1
#
_cell.length_a   1.000
_cell.length_b   1.000
_cell.length_c   1.000
_cell.angle_alpha   90.00
_cell.angle_beta   90.00
_cell.angle_gamma   90.00
#
_symmetry.space_group_name_H-M   'P 1'
#
loop_
_entity.id
_entity.type
_entity.pdbx_description
1 polymer ?
#
loop_
_entity_poly.entity_id
_entity_poly.type
_entity_poly.pdbx_seq_one_letter_code
_entity_poly.pdbx_strand_id
1 'polypeptide(L)'
;MHKFWVVMSQVYKKNVKSGSWIFLVLSPLLFLAIGVGIAFYVAKTQAPAQVAVVSDVSAVGQALSKQSTDDLKFKVYSSDKKANAALNDEKIDGVLTVKAADHFRSHYVARDNGQTVDTSTLVTALSGLKLSSTAASMHLTPAQVTA
;
A
#
# COMPACT_ATOMS: atom_id res chain seq x y z
N MET A 1 -9.17 29.94 61.65
CA MET A 1 -8.67 28.93 60.68
C MET A 1 -8.74 29.39 59.20
N HIS A 2 -9.36 30.53 58.88
CA HIS A 2 -9.51 31.07 57.51
C HIS A 2 -8.18 31.33 56.77
N LYS A 3 -7.14 31.82 57.46
CA LYS A 3 -5.83 32.12 56.84
C LYS A 3 -5.15 30.91 56.21
N PHE A 4 -5.30 29.73 56.80
CA PHE A 4 -4.73 28.48 56.29
C PHE A 4 -5.34 28.10 54.93
N TRP A 5 -6.67 28.17 54.81
CA TRP A 5 -7.39 27.87 53.57
C TRP A 5 -7.07 28.84 52.44
N VAL A 6 -6.84 30.12 52.75
CA VAL A 6 -6.43 31.12 51.77
C VAL A 6 -5.05 30.80 51.20
N VAL A 7 -4.07 30.54 52.06
CA VAL A 7 -2.70 30.20 51.63
C VAL A 7 -2.67 28.88 50.85
N MET A 8 -3.40 27.87 51.33
CA MET A 8 -3.54 26.58 50.64
C MET A 8 -4.11 26.75 49.22
N SER A 9 -5.18 27.55 49.07
CA SER A 9 -5.79 27.82 47.76
C SER A 9 -4.84 28.57 46.82
N GLN A 10 -4.08 29.53 47.33
CA GLN A 10 -3.09 30.28 46.54
C GLN A 10 -1.96 29.38 46.04
N VAL A 11 -1.42 28.52 46.91
CA VAL A 11 -0.37 27.56 46.55
C VAL A 11 -0.89 26.53 45.55
N TYR A 12 -2.09 25.99 45.76
CA TYR A 12 -2.72 25.06 44.84
C TYR A 12 -2.93 25.69 43.45
N LYS A 13 -3.54 26.87 43.36
CA LYS A 13 -3.76 27.58 42.09
C LYS A 13 -2.45 27.91 41.37
N LYS A 14 -1.39 28.26 42.11
CA LYS A 14 -0.05 28.51 41.53
C LYS A 14 0.55 27.25 40.92
N ASN A 15 0.40 26.10 41.58
CA ASN A 15 0.92 24.82 41.09
C ASN A 15 0.10 24.28 39.92
N VAL A 16 -1.23 24.31 40.00
CA VAL A 16 -2.13 23.82 38.94
C VAL A 16 -1.98 24.61 37.64
N LYS A 17 -1.70 25.91 37.72
CA LYS A 17 -1.43 26.77 36.55
C LYS A 17 0.00 26.67 36.04
N SER A 18 0.88 25.92 36.71
CA SER A 18 2.24 25.74 36.25
C SER A 18 2.27 24.88 34.99
N GLY A 19 3.20 25.17 34.07
CA GLY A 19 3.39 24.37 32.87
C GLY A 19 3.66 22.90 33.18
N SER A 20 4.40 22.60 34.24
CA SER A 20 4.70 21.23 34.67
C SER A 20 3.45 20.46 35.11
N TRP A 21 2.54 21.08 35.86
CA TRP A 21 1.28 20.42 36.26
C TRP A 21 0.37 20.18 35.06
N ILE A 22 0.24 21.17 34.17
CA ILE A 22 -0.54 21.05 32.93
C ILE A 22 0.03 19.94 32.06
N PHE A 23 1.36 19.91 31.85
CA PHE A 23 2.01 18.85 31.10
C PHE A 23 1.82 17.49 31.77
N LEU A 24 1.98 17.36 33.09
CA LEU A 24 1.78 16.09 33.79
C LEU A 24 0.36 15.55 33.58
N VAL A 25 -0.66 16.41 33.69
CA VAL A 25 -2.06 16.02 33.54
C VAL A 25 -2.43 15.74 32.07
N LEU A 26 -1.92 16.51 31.11
CA LEU A 26 -2.21 16.30 29.69
C LEU A 26 -1.29 15.26 29.02
N SER A 27 -0.15 14.92 29.62
CA SER A 27 0.84 14.03 29.01
C SER A 27 0.28 12.66 28.63
N PRO A 28 -0.59 11.99 29.42
CA PRO A 28 -1.14 10.69 29.00
C PRO A 28 -1.98 10.80 27.73
N LEU A 29 -2.77 11.87 27.61
CA LEU A 29 -3.56 12.17 26.41
C LEU A 29 -2.67 12.51 25.22
N LEU A 30 -1.62 13.31 25.44
CA LEU A 30 -0.65 13.67 24.40
C LEU A 30 0.08 12.44 23.87
N PHE A 31 0.60 11.58 24.76
CA PHE A 31 1.28 10.35 24.36
C PHE A 31 0.34 9.35 23.70
N LEU A 32 -0.91 9.27 24.15
CA LEU A 32 -1.93 8.45 23.49
C LEU A 32 -2.23 8.94 22.08
N ALA A 33 -2.38 10.26 21.88
CA ALA A 33 -2.60 10.84 20.56
C ALA A 33 -1.41 10.57 19.61
N ILE A 34 -0.17 10.72 20.11
CA ILE A 34 1.04 10.40 19.35
C ILE A 34 1.09 8.91 19.00
N GLY A 35 0.82 8.03 19.99
CA GLY A 35 0.82 6.58 19.80
C GLY A 35 -0.20 6.12 18.75
N VAL A 36 -1.42 6.67 18.80
CA VAL A 36 -2.46 6.43 17.78
C VAL A 36 -2.01 6.93 16.41
N GLY A 37 -1.40 8.12 16.34
CA GLY A 37 -0.89 8.67 15.09
C GLY A 37 0.19 7.79 14.45
N ILE A 38 1.15 7.31 15.25
CA ILE A 38 2.19 6.39 14.80
C ILE A 38 1.58 5.06 14.36
N ALA A 39 0.67 4.47 15.16
CA ALA A 39 0.02 3.21 14.81
C ALA A 39 -0.79 3.31 13.51
N PHE A 40 -1.52 4.41 13.31
CA PHE A 40 -2.24 4.68 12.06
C PHE A 40 -1.28 4.80 10.87
N TYR A 41 -0.18 5.54 11.03
CA TYR A 41 0.84 5.69 9.99
C TYR A 41 1.48 4.35 9.63
N VAL A 42 1.88 3.57 10.63
CA VAL A 42 2.47 2.23 10.46
C VAL A 42 1.49 1.29 9.77
N ALA A 43 0.21 1.29 10.16
CA ALA A 43 -0.81 0.49 9.50
C ALA A 43 -1.02 0.89 8.02
N LYS A 44 -0.97 2.18 7.71
CA LYS A 44 -0.99 2.70 6.33
C LYS A 44 0.20 2.18 5.52
N THR A 45 1.41 2.15 6.09
CA THR A 45 2.63 1.68 5.42
C THR A 45 2.79 0.17 5.37
N GLN A 46 2.01 -0.60 6.13
CA GLN A 46 2.01 -2.07 6.08
C GLN A 46 0.85 -2.62 5.23
N ALA A 47 0.10 -1.76 4.55
CA ALA A 47 -0.93 -2.20 3.62
C ALA A 47 -0.29 -2.96 2.45
N PRO A 48 -0.96 -3.99 1.92
CA PRO A 48 -0.46 -4.71 0.77
C PRO A 48 -0.44 -3.81 -0.46
N ALA A 49 0.62 -3.92 -1.26
CA ALA A 49 0.79 -3.11 -2.45
C ALA A 49 -0.29 -3.44 -3.48
N GLN A 50 -0.97 -2.43 -3.99
CA GLN A 50 -2.03 -2.59 -4.98
C GLN A 50 -1.54 -2.18 -6.38
N VAL A 51 -1.46 -3.14 -7.29
CA VAL A 51 -1.07 -2.90 -8.68
C VAL A 51 -2.28 -3.05 -9.60
N ALA A 52 -2.62 -1.98 -10.32
CA ALA A 52 -3.61 -2.06 -11.39
C ALA A 52 -2.99 -2.74 -12.61
N VAL A 53 -3.70 -3.70 -13.18
CA VAL A 53 -3.31 -4.40 -14.42
C VAL A 53 -4.21 -3.95 -15.54
N VAL A 54 -3.63 -3.36 -16.58
CA VAL A 54 -4.31 -3.00 -17.83
C VAL A 54 -3.72 -3.86 -18.93
N SER A 55 -4.53 -4.65 -19.62
CA SER A 55 -4.04 -5.48 -20.72
C SER A 55 -5.00 -5.48 -21.91
N ASP A 56 -4.41 -5.57 -23.10
CA ASP A 56 -5.11 -5.81 -24.37
C ASP A 56 -5.70 -7.23 -24.45
N VAL A 57 -5.13 -8.19 -23.72
CA VAL A 57 -5.61 -9.57 -23.65
C VAL A 57 -6.17 -9.87 -22.27
N SER A 58 -7.49 -10.08 -22.18
CA SER A 58 -8.18 -10.33 -20.91
C SER A 58 -7.59 -11.51 -20.10
N ALA A 59 -7.12 -12.56 -20.79
CA ALA A 59 -6.51 -13.73 -20.14
C ALA A 59 -5.25 -13.37 -19.34
N VAL A 60 -4.44 -12.41 -19.80
CA VAL A 60 -3.23 -11.93 -19.12
C VAL A 60 -3.59 -11.20 -17.83
N GLY A 61 -4.60 -10.32 -17.89
CA GLY A 61 -5.11 -9.63 -16.70
C GLY A 61 -5.64 -10.60 -15.64
N GLN A 62 -6.39 -11.63 -16.06
CA GLN A 62 -6.92 -12.64 -15.16
C GLN A 62 -5.82 -13.52 -14.56
N ALA A 63 -4.82 -13.90 -15.34
CA ALA A 63 -3.70 -14.72 -14.86
C ALA A 63 -2.84 -13.95 -13.84
N LEU A 64 -2.56 -12.67 -14.08
CA LEU A 64 -1.88 -11.80 -13.10
C LEU A 64 -2.71 -11.60 -11.84
N SER A 65 -4.04 -11.43 -11.97
CA SER A 65 -4.93 -11.30 -10.80
C SER A 65 -4.87 -12.54 -9.89
N LYS A 66 -4.75 -13.75 -10.47
CA LYS A 66 -4.57 -15.00 -9.73
C LYS A 66 -3.22 -15.16 -9.04
N GLN A 67 -2.21 -14.37 -9.43
CA GLN A 67 -0.90 -14.33 -8.78
C GLN A 67 -0.82 -13.35 -7.60
N SER A 68 -1.96 -12.80 -7.18
CA SER A 68 -2.01 -11.95 -5.98
C SER A 68 -1.60 -12.73 -4.74
N THR A 69 -0.70 -12.16 -3.94
CA THR A 69 -0.26 -12.68 -2.64
C THR A 69 -0.85 -11.83 -1.51
N ASP A 70 -0.50 -12.12 -0.25
CA ASP A 70 -0.96 -11.30 0.87
C ASP A 70 -0.32 -9.90 0.85
N ASP A 71 0.90 -9.77 0.35
CA ASP A 71 1.64 -8.49 0.29
C ASP A 71 1.44 -7.72 -1.03
N LEU A 72 0.98 -8.39 -2.10
CA LEU A 72 0.82 -7.79 -3.43
C LEU A 72 -0.52 -8.20 -4.06
N LYS A 73 -1.40 -7.25 -4.32
CA LYS A 73 -2.72 -7.47 -4.93
C LYS A 73 -2.76 -6.90 -6.35
N PHE A 74 -3.11 -7.74 -7.31
CA PHE A 74 -3.32 -7.34 -8.70
C PHE A 74 -4.81 -7.14 -8.99
N LYS A 75 -5.18 -5.95 -9.46
CA LYS A 75 -6.56 -5.60 -9.80
C LYS A 75 -6.68 -5.24 -11.27
N VAL A 76 -7.56 -5.93 -12.00
CA VAL A 76 -7.75 -5.69 -13.44
C VAL A 76 -8.56 -4.42 -13.67
N TYR A 77 -8.07 -3.55 -14.54
CA TYR A 77 -8.75 -2.33 -14.99
C TYR A 77 -9.06 -2.40 -16.49
N SER A 78 -10.19 -1.80 -16.87
CA SER A 78 -10.66 -1.80 -18.26
C SER A 78 -9.94 -0.80 -19.17
N SER A 79 -9.24 0.19 -18.60
CA SER A 79 -8.48 1.18 -19.39
C SER A 79 -7.39 1.85 -18.57
N ASP A 80 -6.33 2.30 -19.25
CA ASP A 80 -5.26 3.10 -18.66
C ASP A 80 -5.80 4.37 -17.99
N LYS A 81 -6.83 5.00 -18.56
CA LYS A 81 -7.44 6.20 -17.98
C LYS A 81 -8.03 5.95 -16.58
N LYS A 82 -8.70 4.81 -16.38
CA LYS A 82 -9.25 4.45 -15.07
C LYS A 82 -8.16 4.03 -14.08
N ALA A 83 -7.15 3.33 -14.56
CA ALA A 83 -6.00 2.95 -13.74
C ALA A 83 -5.23 4.20 -13.27
N ASN A 84 -4.93 5.14 -14.17
CA ASN A 84 -4.26 6.39 -13.85
C ASN A 84 -5.10 7.29 -12.92
N ALA A 85 -6.42 7.32 -13.08
CA ALA A 85 -7.30 8.01 -12.13
C ALA A 85 -7.22 7.38 -10.74
N ALA A 86 -7.22 6.05 -10.64
CA ALA A 86 -7.06 5.36 -9.36
C ALA A 86 -5.66 5.57 -8.74
N LEU A 87 -4.62 5.70 -9.57
CA LEU A 87 -3.26 6.02 -9.14
C LEU A 87 -3.20 7.43 -8.53
N ASN A 88 -3.81 8.41 -9.19
CA ASN A 88 -3.89 9.80 -8.71
C ASN A 88 -4.76 9.94 -7.45
N ASP A 89 -5.79 9.10 -7.31
CA ASP A 89 -6.65 9.03 -6.13
C ASP A 89 -5.98 8.28 -4.94
N GLU A 90 -4.71 7.87 -5.06
CA GLU A 90 -3.96 7.08 -4.07
C GLU A 90 -4.64 5.75 -3.69
N LYS A 91 -5.52 5.23 -4.54
CA LYS A 91 -6.23 3.95 -4.32
C LYS A 91 -5.38 2.74 -4.69
N ILE A 92 -4.37 2.95 -5.53
CA ILE A 92 -3.41 1.95 -5.98
C ILE A 92 -2.00 2.53 -5.90
N ASP A 93 -1.01 1.65 -5.87
CA ASP A 93 0.41 1.98 -5.71
C ASP A 93 1.18 1.92 -7.03
N GLY A 94 0.63 1.24 -8.03
CA GLY A 94 1.22 1.24 -9.37
C GLY A 94 0.26 0.77 -10.46
N VAL A 95 0.63 1.04 -11.71
CA VAL A 95 -0.08 0.62 -12.92
C VAL A 95 0.88 -0.21 -13.76
N LEU A 96 0.47 -1.44 -14.05
CA LEU A 96 1.13 -2.37 -14.97
C LEU A 96 0.29 -2.48 -16.25
N THR A 97 0.79 -1.88 -17.33
CA THR A 97 0.20 -1.99 -18.67
C THR A 97 0.91 -3.10 -19.44
N VAL A 98 0.18 -4.14 -19.86
CA VAL A 98 0.71 -5.29 -20.59
C VAL A 98 0.06 -5.36 -21.97
N LYS A 99 0.87 -5.27 -23.02
CA LYS A 99 0.47 -5.53 -24.41
C LYS A 99 0.98 -6.90 -24.81
N ALA A 100 0.08 -7.82 -25.13
CA ALA A 100 0.38 -9.21 -25.43
C ALA A 100 -0.19 -9.69 -26.78
N ALA A 101 -0.98 -8.87 -27.49
CA ALA A 101 -1.64 -9.28 -28.73
C ALA A 101 -0.65 -9.57 -29.88
N ASP A 102 0.29 -8.66 -30.16
CA ASP A 102 1.28 -8.83 -31.24
C ASP A 102 2.68 -9.13 -30.70
N HIS A 103 3.16 -8.28 -29.79
CA HIS A 103 4.47 -8.42 -29.15
C HIS A 103 4.30 -8.23 -27.66
N PHE A 104 4.78 -9.20 -26.88
CA PHE A 104 4.74 -9.11 -25.43
C PHE A 104 5.61 -7.95 -24.93
N ARG A 105 4.97 -6.86 -24.52
CA ARG A 105 5.58 -5.66 -23.93
C ARG A 105 4.85 -5.29 -22.65
N SER A 106 5.59 -4.89 -21.63
CA SER A 106 5.03 -4.42 -20.37
C SER A 106 5.62 -3.07 -20.00
N HIS A 107 4.83 -2.25 -19.32
CA HIS A 107 5.26 -0.97 -18.77
C HIS A 107 4.68 -0.83 -17.37
N TYR A 108 5.52 -0.50 -16.41
CA TYR A 108 5.14 -0.34 -15.02
C TYR A 108 5.42 1.09 -14.55
N VAL A 109 4.44 1.70 -13.92
CA VAL A 109 4.53 3.04 -13.32
C VAL A 109 4.13 2.91 -11.85
N ALA A 110 5.04 3.25 -10.95
CA ALA A 110 4.76 3.32 -9.51
C ALA A 110 4.40 4.74 -9.09
N ARG A 111 3.62 4.86 -8.02
CA ARG A 111 3.38 6.13 -7.32
C ARG A 111 4.49 6.36 -6.30
N ASP A 112 5.07 7.57 -6.27
CA ASP A 112 6.24 7.89 -5.44
C ASP A 112 6.02 7.71 -3.92
N ASN A 113 4.80 7.94 -3.44
CA ASN A 113 4.38 7.71 -2.05
C ASN A 113 3.53 6.44 -1.87
N GLY A 114 3.66 5.49 -2.80
CA GLY A 114 2.98 4.19 -2.76
C GLY A 114 3.79 3.10 -2.06
N GLN A 115 3.12 1.98 -1.82
CA GLN A 115 3.78 0.77 -1.33
C GLN A 115 4.81 0.27 -2.34
N THR A 116 6.02 -0.02 -1.88
CA THR A 116 7.09 -0.52 -2.74
C THR A 116 6.71 -1.88 -3.32
N VAL A 117 6.69 -1.98 -4.64
CA VAL A 117 6.51 -3.25 -5.37
C VAL A 117 7.87 -3.72 -5.85
N ASP A 118 8.25 -4.94 -5.46
CA ASP A 118 9.46 -5.57 -5.98
C ASP A 118 9.27 -5.90 -7.47
N THR A 119 9.96 -5.16 -8.33
CA THR A 119 9.91 -5.36 -9.78
C THR A 119 10.38 -6.75 -10.22
N SER A 120 11.20 -7.44 -9.44
CA SER A 120 11.64 -8.81 -9.75
C SER A 120 10.47 -9.81 -9.72
N THR A 121 9.51 -9.58 -8.83
CA THR A 121 8.27 -10.38 -8.73
C THR A 121 7.41 -10.16 -9.97
N LEU A 122 7.28 -8.91 -10.44
CA LEU A 122 6.58 -8.58 -11.68
C LEU A 122 7.24 -9.24 -12.90
N VAL A 123 8.57 -9.16 -13.01
CA VAL A 123 9.33 -9.78 -14.10
C VAL A 123 9.15 -11.30 -14.10
N THR A 124 9.19 -11.94 -12.92
CA THR A 124 9.02 -13.39 -12.79
C THR A 124 7.61 -13.83 -13.21
N ALA A 125 6.58 -13.14 -12.73
CA ALA A 125 5.19 -13.36 -13.11
C ALA A 125 4.98 -13.22 -14.64
N LEU A 126 5.47 -12.13 -15.23
CA LEU A 126 5.37 -11.86 -16.66
C LEU A 126 6.17 -12.86 -17.51
N SER A 127 7.34 -13.30 -17.04
CA SER A 127 8.16 -14.29 -17.72
C SER A 127 7.47 -15.66 -17.75
N GLY A 128 6.86 -16.07 -16.64
CA GLY A 128 6.04 -17.28 -16.59
C GLY A 128 4.84 -17.23 -17.56
N LEU A 129 4.17 -16.07 -17.65
CA LEU A 129 3.09 -15.87 -18.60
C LEU A 129 3.55 -15.91 -20.05
N LYS A 130 4.68 -15.28 -20.37
CA LYS A 130 5.28 -15.32 -21.71
C LYS A 130 5.65 -16.75 -22.08
N LEU A 131 6.30 -17.50 -21.19
CA LEU A 131 6.67 -18.90 -21.42
C LEU A 131 5.44 -19.77 -21.66
N SER A 132 4.39 -19.63 -20.84
CA SER A 132 3.14 -20.35 -21.00
C SER A 132 2.43 -20.02 -22.33
N SER A 133 2.40 -18.73 -22.71
CA SER A 133 1.82 -18.29 -23.98
C SER A 133 2.60 -18.82 -25.19
N THR A 134 3.94 -18.83 -25.12
CA THR A 134 4.79 -19.39 -26.19
C THR A 134 4.62 -20.90 -26.29
N ALA A 135 4.63 -21.63 -25.18
CA ALA A 135 4.42 -23.08 -25.18
C ALA A 135 3.06 -23.45 -25.79
N ALA A 136 2.00 -22.72 -25.43
CA ALA A 136 0.67 -22.89 -26.01
C ALA A 136 0.65 -22.61 -27.52
N SER A 137 1.35 -21.57 -27.99
CA SER A 137 1.49 -21.26 -29.43
C SER A 137 2.27 -22.32 -30.22
N MET A 138 3.11 -23.10 -29.54
CA MET A 138 3.89 -24.19 -30.11
C MET A 138 3.21 -25.56 -29.94
N HIS A 139 1.97 -25.61 -29.43
CA HIS A 139 1.25 -26.84 -29.07
C HIS A 139 1.99 -27.75 -28.06
N LEU A 140 2.92 -27.19 -27.29
CA LEU A 140 3.68 -27.93 -26.29
C LEU A 140 2.94 -27.95 -24.96
N THR A 141 2.83 -29.14 -24.37
CA THR A 141 2.19 -29.29 -23.05
C THR A 141 3.16 -28.89 -21.93
N PRO A 142 2.67 -28.45 -20.74
CA PRO A 142 3.53 -28.09 -19.61
C PRO A 142 4.56 -29.16 -19.22
N ALA A 143 4.26 -30.44 -19.48
CA ALA A 143 5.15 -31.57 -19.24
C ALA A 143 6.39 -31.63 -20.16
N GLN A 144 6.35 -30.95 -21.32
CA GLN A 144 7.46 -30.94 -22.29
C GLN A 144 8.41 -29.75 -22.13
N VAL A 145 8.06 -28.79 -21.27
CA VAL A 145 8.83 -27.55 -21.04
C VAL A 145 9.61 -27.58 -19.73
N THR A 146 9.48 -28.66 -18.95
CA THR A 146 10.25 -28.88 -17.73
C THR A 146 11.37 -29.87 -18.05
N ALA A 147 12.59 -29.37 -18.16
CA ALA A 147 13.81 -30.18 -18.25
C ALA A 147 14.48 -30.28 -16.88
#